data_AF-A0A0W4ZMT9-F1
#
_entry.id   AF-A0A0W4ZMT9-F1
#
_cell.length_a   1.000
_cell.length_b   1.000
_cell.length_c   1.000
_cell.angle_alpha   90.00
_cell.angle_beta   90.00
_cell.angle_gamma   90.00
#
_symmetry.space_group_name_H-M   'P 1'
#
loop_
_entity.id
_entity.type
_entity.pdbx_description
1 polymer ?
#
loop_
_entity_poly.entity_id
_entity_poly.type
_entity_poly.pdbx_seq_one_letter_code
_entity_poly.pdbx_strand_id
1 'polypeptide(L)'
;MRIIPLEILRTSNYSYIIICNKTLEAAIVDPADPVTILPYLEKLNNEKIHLKSIITTHHHWDHAGGNKRMLKSYPDVKIYGGKDSEAVNHYVKDKEVFKIGEILVKSLHTPCHTRDSVCYYMEDGTERAVFTGDTLFNGGCGKFFEGTPEEMYKNLNEILGSLPGDTKIYPGHEYTKSNLKFAKTIFSSDKLFEVSKFADTNRITCGKFTINDEKTYNPFMMVNSICIQKVIGETDPVKVMKQLREMKNRF
;
A
#
# COMPACT_ATOMS: atom_id res chain seq x y z
N MET A 1 14.37 -6.70 -7.62
CA MET A 1 14.38 -5.69 -6.55
C MET A 1 14.32 -6.37 -5.19
N ARG A 2 15.03 -5.86 -4.17
CA ARG A 2 14.95 -6.38 -2.80
C ARG A 2 14.08 -5.44 -1.95
N ILE A 3 13.05 -5.99 -1.30
CA ILE A 3 12.11 -5.22 -0.47
C ILE A 3 12.21 -5.71 0.98
N ILE A 4 12.50 -4.81 1.90
CA ILE A 4 12.62 -5.09 3.33
C ILE A 4 11.47 -4.39 4.06
N PRO A 5 10.46 -5.13 4.56
CA PRO A 5 9.41 -4.56 5.38
C PRO A 5 9.94 -4.26 6.78
N LEU A 6 9.61 -3.08 7.31
CA LEU A 6 9.91 -2.65 8.65
C LEU A 6 8.61 -2.31 9.36
N GLU A 7 8.39 -2.89 10.54
CA GLU A 7 7.32 -2.43 11.42
C GLU A 7 7.81 -1.22 12.20
N ILE A 8 7.00 -0.17 12.17
CA ILE A 8 7.36 1.13 12.73
C ILE A 8 6.32 1.59 13.76
N LEU A 9 6.67 2.62 14.54
CA LEU A 9 5.80 3.25 15.54
C LEU A 9 5.36 2.32 16.69
N ARG A 10 5.88 1.09 16.75
CA ARG A 10 5.42 0.02 17.67
C ARG A 10 3.93 -0.27 17.51
N THR A 11 3.38 -0.03 16.33
CA THR A 11 1.98 -0.26 15.95
C THR A 11 1.92 -1.25 14.79
N SER A 12 0.82 -1.22 14.02
CA SER A 12 0.61 -2.00 12.81
C SER A 12 1.21 -1.36 11.54
N ASN A 13 1.88 -0.21 11.63
CA ASN A 13 2.40 0.50 10.45
C ASN A 13 3.60 -0.19 9.81
N TYR A 14 3.68 -0.15 8.49
CA TYR A 14 4.83 -0.59 7.71
C TYR A 14 5.53 0.56 7.00
N SER A 15 6.87 0.56 7.08
CA SER A 15 7.74 1.20 6.09
C SER A 15 8.42 0.14 5.24
N TYR A 16 8.86 0.52 4.04
CA TYR A 16 9.51 -0.42 3.12
C TYR A 16 10.81 0.15 2.59
N ILE A 17 11.94 -0.53 2.85
CA ILE A 17 13.19 -0.21 2.17
C ILE A 17 13.25 -1.00 0.86
N ILE A 18 13.39 -0.27 -0.25
CA ILE A 18 13.45 -0.81 -1.62
C ILE A 18 14.88 -0.67 -2.10
N ILE A 19 15.48 -1.75 -2.58
CA ILE A 19 16.88 -1.78 -2.99
C ILE A 19 16.97 -2.30 -4.42
N CYS A 20 17.58 -1.48 -5.28
CA CYS A 20 17.98 -1.90 -6.61
C CYS A 20 19.30 -2.66 -6.52
N ASN A 21 19.26 -4.00 -6.56
CA ASN A 21 20.45 -4.84 -6.39
C ASN A 21 21.55 -4.58 -7.43
N LYS A 22 21.18 -4.08 -8.63
CA LYS A 22 22.14 -3.80 -9.71
C LYS A 22 22.95 -2.53 -9.49
N THR A 23 22.36 -1.52 -8.84
CA THR A 23 22.96 -0.19 -8.66
C THR A 23 23.32 0.12 -7.21
N LEU A 24 22.81 -0.68 -6.27
CA LEU A 24 22.87 -0.45 -4.82
C LEU A 24 22.22 0.87 -4.38
N GLU A 25 21.36 1.44 -5.21
CA GLU A 25 20.49 2.55 -4.82
C GLU A 25 19.28 2.03 -4.04
N ALA A 26 18.87 2.80 -3.04
CA ALA A 26 17.71 2.51 -2.22
C ALA A 26 16.69 3.66 -2.19
N ALA A 27 15.44 3.29 -1.98
CA ALA A 27 14.37 4.17 -1.56
C ALA A 27 13.75 3.68 -0.25
N ILE A 28 13.06 4.55 0.46
CA ILE A 28 12.20 4.15 1.58
C ILE A 28 10.79 4.69 1.41
N VAL A 29 9.81 3.81 1.57
CA VAL A 29 8.38 4.16 1.55
C VAL A 29 7.89 4.44 2.97
N ASP A 30 7.18 5.56 3.13
CA ASP A 30 6.49 6.00 4.35
C ASP A 30 7.34 5.95 5.63
N PRO A 31 8.44 6.72 5.74
CA PRO A 31 9.41 6.59 6.82
C PRO A 31 8.99 7.33 8.10
N ALA A 32 7.78 7.10 8.62
CA ALA A 32 7.22 7.87 9.73
C ALA A 32 7.96 7.72 11.08
N ASP A 33 8.75 6.66 11.26
CA ASP A 33 9.55 6.42 12.46
C ASP A 33 11.06 6.39 12.20
N PRO A 34 11.71 7.56 12.05
CA PRO A 34 13.16 7.61 11.85
C PRO A 34 13.98 6.97 12.97
N VAL A 35 13.44 6.84 14.20
CA VAL A 35 14.17 6.18 15.30
C VAL A 35 14.37 4.70 14.98
N THR A 36 13.32 4.04 14.51
CA THR A 36 13.38 2.64 14.09
C THR A 36 14.16 2.49 12.78
N ILE A 37 13.99 3.41 11.83
CA ILE A 37 14.47 3.29 10.46
C ILE A 37 15.98 3.56 10.32
N LEU A 38 16.50 4.63 10.95
CA LEU A 38 17.87 5.08 10.72
C LEU A 38 18.93 4.00 10.99
N PRO A 39 18.84 3.15 12.04
CA PRO A 39 19.78 2.05 12.24
C PRO A 39 19.83 1.03 11.09
N TYR A 40 18.70 0.76 10.43
CA TYR A 40 18.69 -0.12 9.25
C TYR A 40 19.40 0.53 8.07
N LEU A 41 19.16 1.83 7.84
CA LEU A 41 19.80 2.57 6.76
C LEU A 41 21.31 2.71 6.99
N GLU A 42 21.76 2.88 8.23
CA GLU A 42 23.18 2.89 8.59
C GLU A 42 23.85 1.54 8.27
N LYS A 43 23.22 0.43 8.64
CA LYS A 43 23.70 -0.91 8.30
C LYS A 43 23.81 -1.10 6.78
N LEU A 44 22.80 -0.66 6.03
CA LEU A 44 22.81 -0.73 4.56
C LEU A 44 23.91 0.15 3.95
N ASN A 45 24.19 1.32 4.52
CA ASN A 45 25.28 2.18 4.07
C ASN A 45 26.65 1.50 4.21
N ASN A 46 26.86 0.71 5.27
CA ASN A 46 28.07 -0.11 5.42
C ASN A 46 28.19 -1.21 4.34
N GLU A 47 27.07 -1.63 3.76
CA GLU A 47 26.98 -2.53 2.60
C GLU A 47 27.06 -1.78 1.26
N LYS A 48 27.39 -0.48 1.27
CA LYS A 48 27.42 0.41 0.09
C LYS A 48 26.06 0.61 -0.59
N ILE A 49 24.97 0.39 0.15
CA ILE A 49 23.61 0.63 -0.31
C ILE A 49 23.21 2.03 0.15
N HIS A 50 22.90 2.90 -0.82
CA HIS A 50 22.72 4.32 -0.57
C HIS A 50 21.27 4.75 -0.75
N LEU A 51 20.69 5.36 0.27
CA LEU A 51 19.38 5.99 0.17
C LEU A 51 19.45 7.19 -0.79
N LYS A 52 18.66 7.15 -1.86
CA LYS A 52 18.55 8.22 -2.86
C LYS A 52 17.20 8.91 -2.85
N SER A 53 16.18 8.23 -2.34
CA SER A 53 14.82 8.77 -2.33
C SER A 53 13.97 8.30 -1.17
N ILE A 54 12.98 9.11 -0.85
CA ILE A 54 11.86 8.78 0.03
C ILE A 54 10.60 8.83 -0.83
N ILE A 55 9.68 7.93 -0.57
CA ILE A 55 8.39 7.85 -1.24
C ILE A 55 7.32 7.93 -0.16
N THR A 56 6.42 8.88 -0.29
CA THR A 56 5.31 9.08 0.64
C THR A 56 4.00 8.80 -0.08
N THR A 57 3.20 7.90 0.48
CA THR A 57 1.91 7.51 -0.08
C THR A 57 0.84 8.57 0.16
N HIS A 58 0.81 9.17 1.34
CA HIS A 58 -0.13 10.24 1.71
C HIS A 58 0.28 11.00 2.97
N HIS A 59 -0.41 12.10 3.25
CA HIS A 59 0.00 13.07 4.27
C HIS A 59 -0.20 12.67 5.73
N HIS A 60 -0.92 11.58 6.03
CA HIS A 60 -1.15 11.22 7.42
C HIS A 60 0.18 11.01 8.15
N TRP A 61 0.22 11.43 9.41
CA TRP A 61 1.45 11.54 10.19
C TRP A 61 2.17 10.20 10.34
N ASP A 62 1.43 9.10 10.45
CA ASP A 62 1.97 7.75 10.57
C ASP A 62 2.56 7.19 9.25
N HIS A 63 2.56 8.01 8.19
CA HIS A 63 3.25 7.77 6.91
C HIS A 63 4.28 8.87 6.59
N ALA A 64 3.86 10.14 6.62
CA ALA A 64 4.67 11.29 6.23
C ALA A 64 5.44 11.95 7.39
N GLY A 65 5.08 11.68 8.65
CA GLY A 65 5.53 12.44 9.82
C GLY A 65 7.03 12.32 10.14
N GLY A 66 7.74 11.41 9.48
CA GLY A 66 9.18 11.27 9.59
C GLY A 66 9.97 12.02 8.51
N ASN A 67 9.32 12.53 7.45
CA ASN A 67 9.98 13.10 6.29
C ASN A 67 10.95 14.24 6.65
N LYS A 68 10.51 15.23 7.45
CA LYS A 68 11.39 16.33 7.90
C LYS A 68 12.60 15.84 8.68
N ARG A 69 12.42 14.82 9.52
CA ARG A 69 13.52 14.27 10.33
C ARG A 69 14.47 13.44 9.48
N MET A 70 13.96 12.71 8.48
CA MET A 70 14.80 12.01 7.51
C MET A 70 15.69 12.97 6.72
N LEU A 71 15.19 14.15 6.31
CA LEU A 71 15.99 15.18 5.64
C LEU A 71 17.17 15.69 6.47
N LYS A 72 17.09 15.65 7.81
CA LYS A 72 18.23 16.04 8.65
C LYS A 72 19.41 15.06 8.52
N SER A 73 19.11 13.78 8.32
CA SER A 73 20.11 12.72 8.13
C SER A 73 20.52 12.55 6.67
N TYR A 74 19.60 12.87 5.74
CA TYR A 74 19.77 12.71 4.31
C TYR A 74 19.29 13.98 3.58
N PRO A 75 20.09 15.06 3.56
CA PRO A 75 19.63 16.37 3.07
C PRO A 75 19.34 16.41 1.57
N ASP A 76 19.99 15.55 0.77
CA ASP A 76 19.92 15.58 -0.69
C ASP A 76 18.90 14.61 -1.31
N VAL A 77 18.14 13.87 -0.48
CA VAL A 77 17.19 12.88 -1.02
C VAL A 77 15.98 13.57 -1.63
N LYS A 78 15.52 13.01 -2.75
CA LYS A 78 14.23 13.36 -3.33
C LYS A 78 13.12 12.71 -2.52
N ILE A 79 12.11 13.47 -2.15
CA ILE A 79 10.91 12.99 -1.47
C ILE A 79 9.75 13.10 -2.46
N TYR A 80 9.35 11.95 -3.00
CA TYR A 80 8.22 11.82 -3.92
C TYR A 80 6.93 11.68 -3.13
N GLY A 81 5.88 12.41 -3.50
CA GLY A 81 4.61 12.34 -2.79
C GLY A 81 3.54 13.27 -3.33
N GLY A 82 2.38 13.23 -2.70
CA GLY A 82 1.34 14.24 -2.89
C GLY A 82 1.73 15.59 -2.29
N LYS A 83 1.07 16.66 -2.73
CA LYS A 83 1.40 18.05 -2.34
C LYS A 83 1.18 18.34 -0.85
N ASP A 84 0.27 17.62 -0.21
CA ASP A 84 -0.15 17.87 1.18
C ASP A 84 0.74 17.10 2.19
N SER A 85 1.57 16.18 1.69
CA SER A 85 2.49 15.39 2.48
C SER A 85 3.71 16.20 2.94
N GLU A 86 4.09 16.03 4.20
CA GLU A 86 5.13 16.85 4.83
C GLU A 86 6.48 16.71 4.12
N ALA A 87 7.14 17.85 3.85
CA ALA A 87 8.49 17.94 3.30
C ALA A 87 8.72 17.22 1.95
N VAL A 88 7.65 16.82 1.26
CA VAL A 88 7.72 16.37 -0.13
C VAL A 88 8.28 17.50 -0.98
N ASN A 89 9.34 17.20 -1.74
CA ASN A 89 10.04 18.15 -2.62
C ASN A 89 9.91 17.77 -4.11
N HIS A 90 9.25 16.66 -4.42
CA HIS A 90 8.87 16.25 -5.76
C HIS A 90 7.40 15.81 -5.78
N TYR A 91 6.52 16.69 -6.25
CA TYR A 91 5.10 16.39 -6.39
C TYR A 91 4.85 15.54 -7.64
N VAL A 92 4.49 14.27 -7.45
CA VAL A 92 4.28 13.35 -8.57
C VAL A 92 2.95 13.61 -9.26
N LYS A 93 2.94 13.57 -10.60
CA LYS A 93 1.72 13.58 -11.41
C LYS A 93 1.16 12.15 -11.54
N ASP A 94 -0.14 12.00 -11.78
CA ASP A 94 -0.70 10.69 -12.09
C ASP A 94 0.04 10.06 -13.30
N LYS A 95 0.39 8.78 -13.17
CA LYS A 95 1.14 7.98 -14.16
C LYS A 95 2.54 8.49 -14.46
N GLU A 96 3.09 9.38 -13.64
CA GLU A 96 4.49 9.79 -13.77
C GLU A 96 5.40 8.58 -13.52
N VAL A 97 6.41 8.43 -14.39
CA VAL A 97 7.40 7.37 -14.32
C VAL A 97 8.77 7.94 -13.97
N PHE A 98 9.40 7.37 -12.95
CA PHE A 98 10.77 7.68 -12.54
C PHE A 98 11.51 6.38 -12.18
N LYS A 99 12.77 6.50 -11.73
CA LYS A 99 13.61 5.36 -11.38
C LYS A 99 14.21 5.45 -9.98
N ILE A 100 14.41 4.28 -9.39
CA ILE A 100 15.31 4.05 -8.25
C ILE A 100 16.39 3.09 -8.77
N GLY A 101 17.58 3.59 -9.07
CA GLY A 101 18.55 2.84 -9.87
C GLY A 101 17.97 2.43 -11.22
N GLU A 102 17.79 1.12 -11.41
CA GLU A 102 17.14 0.54 -12.59
C GLU A 102 15.67 0.15 -12.39
N ILE A 103 15.13 0.24 -11.17
CA ILE A 103 13.74 -0.08 -10.87
C ILE A 103 12.85 1.01 -11.48
N LEU A 104 11.90 0.63 -12.32
CA LEU A 104 10.89 1.54 -12.84
C LEU A 104 9.81 1.76 -11.78
N VAL A 105 9.49 3.01 -11.49
CA VAL A 105 8.43 3.38 -10.56
C VAL A 105 7.39 4.19 -11.32
N LYS A 106 6.13 3.78 -11.24
CA LYS A 106 4.97 4.50 -11.77
C LYS A 106 4.07 4.92 -10.62
N SER A 107 3.88 6.23 -10.47
CA SER A 107 2.91 6.78 -9.53
C SER A 107 1.49 6.63 -10.07
N LEU A 108 0.56 6.27 -9.20
CA LEU A 108 -0.85 6.06 -9.50
C LEU A 108 -1.65 6.87 -8.48
N HIS A 109 -2.27 7.96 -8.90
CA HIS A 109 -3.09 8.76 -8.00
C HIS A 109 -4.33 7.97 -7.62
N THR A 110 -4.53 7.77 -6.32
CA THR A 110 -5.64 6.97 -5.76
C THR A 110 -6.35 7.73 -4.66
N PRO A 111 -6.92 8.92 -4.96
CA PRO A 111 -7.53 9.74 -3.94
C PRO A 111 -8.81 9.07 -3.41
N CYS A 112 -8.95 8.96 -2.10
CA CYS A 112 -10.20 8.59 -1.41
C CYS A 112 -9.95 8.58 0.10
N HIS A 113 -8.93 7.80 0.51
CA HIS A 113 -8.49 7.79 1.91
C HIS A 113 -8.03 9.18 2.32
N THR A 114 -7.10 9.74 1.54
CA THR A 114 -6.82 11.18 1.49
C THR A 114 -6.89 11.67 0.05
N ARG A 115 -6.93 12.99 -0.14
CA ARG A 115 -6.87 13.62 -1.47
C ARG A 115 -5.54 13.47 -2.16
N ASP A 116 -4.47 13.39 -1.38
CA ASP A 116 -3.09 13.32 -1.85
C ASP A 116 -2.56 11.87 -1.93
N SER A 117 -3.43 10.87 -1.74
CA SER A 117 -3.08 9.46 -1.80
C SER A 117 -2.52 9.05 -3.16
N VAL A 118 -1.34 8.43 -3.15
CA VAL A 118 -0.63 7.88 -4.31
C VAL A 118 -0.17 6.45 -4.00
N CYS A 119 -0.52 5.52 -4.88
CA CYS A 119 0.09 4.20 -4.92
C CYS A 119 1.31 4.20 -5.86
N TYR A 120 2.34 3.42 -5.55
CA TYR A 120 3.55 3.33 -6.36
C TYR A 120 3.74 1.91 -6.88
N TYR A 121 3.51 1.74 -8.19
CA TYR A 121 3.76 0.49 -8.89
C TYR A 121 5.22 0.42 -9.33
N MET A 122 5.92 -0.67 -9.01
CA MET A 122 7.34 -0.87 -9.28
C MET A 122 7.58 -2.12 -10.10
N GLU A 123 8.50 -2.01 -11.07
CA GLU A 123 8.93 -3.11 -11.93
C GLU A 123 10.46 -3.22 -11.95
N ASP A 124 10.97 -4.45 -11.79
CA ASP A 124 12.38 -4.79 -11.95
C ASP A 124 12.49 -6.15 -12.67
N GLY A 125 12.64 -6.09 -14.00
CA GLY A 125 12.57 -7.28 -14.85
C GLY A 125 11.18 -7.91 -14.82
N THR A 126 11.08 -9.14 -14.31
CA THR A 126 9.80 -9.85 -14.14
C THR A 126 9.18 -9.64 -12.76
N GLU A 127 9.88 -9.01 -11.82
CA GLU A 127 9.35 -8.75 -10.49
C GLU A 127 8.50 -7.49 -10.48
N ARG A 128 7.34 -7.57 -9.81
CA ARG A 128 6.34 -6.49 -9.73
C ARG A 128 5.85 -6.32 -8.31
N ALA A 129 5.77 -5.07 -7.86
CA ALA A 129 5.26 -4.71 -6.54
C ALA A 129 4.41 -3.44 -6.63
N VAL A 130 3.44 -3.29 -5.74
CA VAL A 130 2.71 -2.02 -5.57
C VAL A 130 2.65 -1.66 -4.09
N PHE A 131 3.09 -0.43 -3.79
CA PHE A 131 3.00 0.18 -2.47
C PHE A 131 1.72 0.97 -2.40
N THR A 132 0.78 0.53 -1.57
CA THR A 132 -0.61 0.99 -1.65
C THR A 132 -1.02 1.97 -0.56
N GLY A 133 -0.12 2.24 0.40
CA GLY A 133 -0.43 3.02 1.59
C GLY A 133 -1.75 2.54 2.19
N ASP A 134 -2.66 3.49 2.40
CA ASP A 134 -3.96 3.21 3.00
C ASP A 134 -5.09 3.09 1.97
N THR A 135 -4.77 2.94 0.68
CA THR A 135 -5.77 2.69 -0.37
C THR A 135 -6.24 1.23 -0.32
N LEU A 136 -5.31 0.28 -0.48
CA LEU A 136 -5.57 -1.16 -0.50
C LEU A 136 -4.81 -1.84 0.63
N PHE A 137 -5.50 -2.69 1.40
CA PHE A 137 -4.91 -3.61 2.37
C PHE A 137 -5.19 -5.05 1.96
N ASN A 138 -4.43 -6.00 2.49
CA ASN A 138 -4.78 -7.41 2.34
C ASN A 138 -6.19 -7.66 2.92
N GLY A 139 -7.13 -8.06 2.08
CA GLY A 139 -8.52 -8.33 2.44
C GLY A 139 -9.35 -7.10 2.81
N GLY A 140 -8.86 -5.89 2.59
CA GLY A 140 -9.51 -4.64 3.01
C GLY A 140 -9.18 -3.43 2.15
N CYS A 141 -9.65 -2.26 2.58
CA CYS A 141 -9.31 -0.95 2.03
C CYS A 141 -9.30 0.13 3.12
N GLY A 142 -8.78 1.30 2.80
CA GLY A 142 -8.83 2.50 3.64
C GLY A 142 -10.24 2.91 4.05
N LYS A 143 -10.34 3.65 5.16
CA LYS A 143 -11.52 4.49 5.42
C LYS A 143 -11.54 5.65 4.43
N PHE A 144 -12.73 6.10 4.05
CA PHE A 144 -12.91 7.17 3.07
C PHE A 144 -12.98 8.50 3.82
N PHE A 145 -11.86 8.96 4.37
CA PHE A 145 -11.87 10.19 5.19
C PHE A 145 -12.11 11.43 4.34
N GLU A 146 -11.58 11.47 3.11
CA GLU A 146 -11.60 12.66 2.25
C GLU A 146 -12.16 12.38 0.85
N GLY A 147 -12.91 11.31 0.70
CA GLY A 147 -13.38 10.89 -0.61
C GLY A 147 -14.61 10.00 -0.57
N THR A 148 -14.90 9.43 -1.73
CA THR A 148 -16.21 8.84 -2.03
C THR A 148 -16.11 7.35 -2.36
N PRO A 149 -17.22 6.61 -2.26
CA PRO A 149 -17.29 5.23 -2.73
C PRO A 149 -16.93 5.07 -4.22
N GLU A 150 -17.31 6.03 -5.06
CA GLU A 150 -16.99 6.10 -6.49
C GLU A 150 -15.47 6.11 -6.71
N GLU A 151 -14.77 6.93 -5.91
CA GLU A 151 -13.33 7.04 -5.96
C GLU A 151 -12.65 5.77 -5.47
N MET A 152 -13.07 5.19 -4.33
CA MET A 152 -12.47 3.93 -3.88
C MET A 152 -12.75 2.78 -4.86
N TYR A 153 -13.96 2.73 -5.44
CA TYR A 153 -14.29 1.77 -6.49
C TYR A 153 -13.31 1.88 -7.64
N LYS A 154 -13.13 3.07 -8.20
CA LYS A 154 -12.17 3.36 -9.27
C LYS A 154 -10.75 2.96 -8.88
N ASN A 155 -10.29 3.38 -7.70
CA ASN A 155 -8.93 3.12 -7.23
C ASN A 155 -8.64 1.61 -7.13
N LEU A 156 -9.53 0.84 -6.50
CA LEU A 156 -9.30 -0.59 -6.30
C LEU A 156 -9.58 -1.42 -7.55
N ASN A 157 -10.72 -1.18 -8.21
CA ASN A 157 -11.23 -2.11 -9.23
C ASN A 157 -10.78 -1.74 -10.65
N GLU A 158 -10.53 -0.46 -10.94
CA GLU A 158 -10.11 -0.01 -12.27
C GLU A 158 -8.61 0.31 -12.32
N ILE A 159 -8.07 1.01 -11.33
CA ILE A 159 -6.65 1.40 -11.31
C ILE A 159 -5.79 0.23 -10.83
N LEU A 160 -5.86 -0.11 -9.54
CA LEU A 160 -5.04 -1.20 -8.97
C LEU A 160 -5.44 -2.56 -9.53
N GLY A 161 -6.74 -2.77 -9.75
CA GLY A 161 -7.27 -3.98 -10.38
C GLY A 161 -6.82 -4.20 -11.82
N SER A 162 -6.34 -3.17 -12.53
CA SER A 162 -5.79 -3.32 -13.90
C SER A 162 -4.30 -3.67 -13.95
N LEU A 163 -3.59 -3.60 -12.81
CA LEU A 163 -2.19 -4.01 -12.74
C LEU A 163 -2.04 -5.51 -13.08
N PRO A 164 -0.85 -5.93 -13.56
CA PRO A 164 -0.58 -7.35 -13.80
C PRO A 164 -0.90 -8.19 -12.57
N GLY A 165 -1.60 -9.31 -12.77
CA GLY A 165 -2.18 -10.08 -11.68
C GLY A 165 -1.15 -10.63 -10.68
N ASP A 166 0.10 -10.83 -11.11
CA ASP A 166 1.23 -11.28 -10.29
C ASP A 166 1.90 -10.17 -9.46
N THR A 167 1.40 -8.94 -9.53
CA THR A 167 1.92 -7.80 -8.76
C THR A 167 1.70 -8.01 -7.26
N LYS A 168 2.78 -8.05 -6.49
CA LYS A 168 2.74 -8.19 -5.02
C LYS A 168 2.30 -6.90 -4.34
N ILE A 169 1.52 -7.01 -3.27
CA ILE A 169 0.95 -5.85 -2.56
C ILE A 169 1.71 -5.56 -1.27
N TYR A 170 2.04 -4.29 -1.06
CA TYR A 170 2.73 -3.78 0.13
C TYR A 170 1.91 -2.63 0.74
N PRO A 171 1.03 -2.92 1.72
CA PRO A 171 0.10 -1.95 2.26
C PRO A 171 0.67 -1.13 3.43
N GLY A 172 0.02 -0.04 3.81
CA GLY A 172 0.46 0.82 4.91
C GLY A 172 0.45 0.15 6.29
N HIS A 173 -0.41 -0.85 6.49
CA HIS A 173 -0.68 -1.44 7.81
C HIS A 173 -0.89 -2.95 7.78
N GLU A 174 -0.56 -3.60 8.89
CA GLU A 174 -0.88 -5.01 9.18
C GLU A 174 -2.31 -5.16 9.74
N TYR A 175 -3.30 -4.93 8.88
CA TYR A 175 -4.73 -5.13 9.22
C TYR A 175 -5.31 -6.45 8.70
N THR A 176 -4.47 -7.35 8.20
CA THR A 176 -4.93 -8.55 7.48
C THR A 176 -5.87 -9.40 8.31
N LYS A 177 -5.53 -9.70 9.57
CA LYS A 177 -6.40 -10.52 10.45
C LYS A 177 -7.78 -9.90 10.67
N SER A 178 -7.84 -8.60 10.96
CA SER A 178 -9.11 -7.91 11.21
C SER A 178 -9.93 -7.77 9.91
N ASN A 179 -9.27 -7.51 8.79
CA ASN A 179 -9.87 -7.46 7.47
C ASN A 179 -10.51 -8.80 7.08
N LEU A 180 -9.78 -9.91 7.24
CA LEU A 180 -10.30 -11.25 6.90
C LEU A 180 -11.40 -11.69 7.86
N LYS A 181 -11.36 -11.28 9.14
CA LYS A 181 -12.46 -11.50 10.09
C LYS A 181 -13.74 -10.82 9.60
N PHE A 182 -13.65 -9.59 9.08
CA PHE A 182 -14.78 -8.92 8.44
C PHE A 182 -15.19 -9.61 7.14
N ALA A 183 -14.26 -9.96 6.25
CA ALA A 183 -14.59 -10.63 4.98
C ALA A 183 -15.40 -11.92 5.19
N LYS A 184 -15.08 -12.70 6.23
CA LYS A 184 -15.81 -13.92 6.63
C LYS A 184 -17.26 -13.68 7.05
N THR A 185 -17.65 -12.46 7.43
CA THR A 185 -19.06 -12.15 7.71
C THR A 185 -19.85 -11.84 6.44
N ILE A 186 -19.16 -11.54 5.34
CA ILE A 186 -19.75 -11.21 4.04
C ILE A 186 -19.86 -12.45 3.16
N PHE A 187 -18.80 -13.25 3.05
CA PHE A 187 -18.80 -14.42 2.18
C PHE A 187 -17.78 -15.48 2.64
N SER A 188 -17.80 -16.63 1.99
CA SER A 188 -16.84 -17.72 2.18
C SER A 188 -16.25 -18.15 0.85
N SER A 189 -14.96 -18.47 0.84
CA SER A 189 -14.24 -19.09 -0.28
C SER A 189 -13.04 -19.88 0.24
N ASP A 190 -12.58 -20.88 -0.53
CA ASP A 190 -11.39 -21.67 -0.16
C ASP A 190 -10.15 -20.78 0.00
N LYS A 191 -10.00 -19.79 -0.90
CA LYS A 191 -8.90 -18.82 -0.82
C LYS A 191 -8.98 -17.93 0.42
N LEU A 192 -10.17 -17.47 0.80
CA LEU A 192 -10.36 -16.70 2.03
C LEU A 192 -9.95 -17.52 3.28
N PHE A 193 -10.25 -18.82 3.28
CA PHE A 193 -9.81 -19.72 4.35
C PHE A 193 -8.29 -19.91 4.37
N GLU A 194 -7.68 -20.16 3.21
CA GLU A 194 -6.22 -20.28 3.05
C GLU A 194 -5.48 -19.06 3.57
N VAL A 195 -5.87 -17.86 3.10
CA VAL A 195 -5.26 -16.58 3.47
C VAL A 195 -5.46 -16.31 4.97
N SER A 196 -6.61 -16.67 5.53
CA SER A 196 -6.85 -16.56 6.98
C SER A 196 -5.91 -17.44 7.79
N LYS A 197 -5.72 -18.70 7.39
CA LYS A 197 -4.80 -19.62 8.06
C LYS A 197 -3.35 -19.12 7.97
N PHE A 198 -2.98 -18.55 6.83
CA PHE A 198 -1.68 -17.91 6.67
C PHE A 198 -1.53 -16.73 7.64
N ALA A 199 -2.50 -15.83 7.69
CA ALA A 199 -2.48 -14.67 8.58
C ALA A 199 -2.41 -15.10 10.06
N ASP A 200 -3.11 -16.17 10.46
CA ASP A 200 -3.10 -16.66 11.84
C ASP A 200 -1.72 -17.13 12.31
N THR A 201 -0.93 -17.71 11.41
CA THR A 201 0.39 -18.29 11.69
C THR A 201 1.56 -17.36 11.34
N ASN A 202 1.31 -16.23 10.66
CA ASN A 202 2.34 -15.29 10.25
C ASN A 202 2.06 -13.90 10.82
N ARG A 203 3.07 -13.33 11.47
CA ARG A 203 2.98 -11.96 12.01
C ARG A 203 3.04 -10.89 10.93
N ILE A 204 3.72 -11.16 9.81
CA ILE A 204 3.91 -10.23 8.69
C ILE A 204 3.33 -10.85 7.42
N THR A 205 2.41 -10.14 6.78
CA THR A 205 1.68 -10.60 5.58
C THR A 205 1.94 -9.74 4.34
N CYS A 206 2.55 -8.56 4.49
CA CYS A 206 2.90 -7.71 3.36
C CYS A 206 3.80 -8.44 2.34
N GLY A 207 3.57 -8.22 1.05
CA GLY A 207 4.33 -8.84 -0.04
C GLY A 207 4.08 -10.34 -0.25
N LYS A 208 3.09 -10.92 0.43
CA LYS A 208 2.73 -12.34 0.31
C LYS A 208 1.62 -12.61 -0.70
N PHE A 209 0.75 -11.63 -0.93
CA PHE A 209 -0.39 -11.75 -1.80
C PHE A 209 -0.27 -10.80 -2.98
N THR A 210 -0.99 -11.14 -4.05
CA THR A 210 -0.97 -10.42 -5.32
C THR A 210 -2.30 -9.74 -5.61
N ILE A 211 -2.31 -8.86 -6.61
CA ILE A 211 -3.53 -8.26 -7.15
C ILE A 211 -4.54 -9.33 -7.57
N ASN A 212 -4.09 -10.45 -8.14
CA ASN A 212 -5.00 -11.54 -8.52
C ASN A 212 -5.55 -12.29 -7.31
N ASP A 213 -4.75 -12.47 -6.24
CA ASP A 213 -5.26 -13.06 -5.01
C ASP A 213 -6.36 -12.18 -4.37
N GLU A 214 -6.14 -10.87 -4.23
CA GLU A 214 -7.13 -9.98 -3.60
C GLU A 214 -8.50 -10.00 -4.29
N LYS A 215 -8.53 -10.15 -5.62
CA LYS A 215 -9.79 -10.28 -6.39
C LYS A 215 -10.62 -11.52 -6.04
N THR A 216 -10.09 -12.42 -5.20
CA THR A 216 -10.75 -13.67 -4.80
C THR A 216 -11.14 -13.73 -3.32
N TYR A 217 -10.59 -12.85 -2.47
CA TYR A 217 -10.87 -12.85 -1.03
C TYR A 217 -11.10 -11.46 -0.41
N ASN A 218 -10.83 -10.36 -1.12
CA ASN A 218 -11.08 -9.01 -0.62
C ASN A 218 -12.47 -8.54 -1.05
N PRO A 219 -13.42 -8.35 -0.12
CA PRO A 219 -14.78 -7.96 -0.48
C PRO A 219 -14.84 -6.63 -1.25
N PHE A 220 -13.88 -5.72 -1.04
CA PHE A 220 -13.83 -4.42 -1.73
C PHE A 220 -13.29 -4.51 -3.18
N MET A 221 -12.56 -5.59 -3.52
CA MET A 221 -12.14 -5.89 -4.90
C MET A 221 -13.09 -6.87 -5.60
N MET A 222 -14.14 -7.31 -4.89
CA MET A 222 -15.14 -8.27 -5.37
C MET A 222 -16.53 -7.64 -5.50
N VAL A 223 -16.65 -6.32 -5.53
CA VAL A 223 -17.94 -5.60 -5.54
C VAL A 223 -18.80 -5.87 -6.80
N ASN A 224 -18.19 -6.36 -7.87
CA ASN A 224 -18.88 -6.83 -9.09
C ASN A 224 -19.33 -8.30 -9.00
N SER A 225 -18.94 -9.02 -7.95
CA SER A 225 -19.28 -10.44 -7.80
C SER A 225 -20.73 -10.61 -7.39
N ILE A 226 -21.44 -11.50 -8.08
CA ILE A 226 -22.83 -11.87 -7.77
C ILE A 226 -22.96 -12.34 -6.31
N CYS A 227 -21.95 -13.03 -5.76
CA CYS A 227 -22.03 -13.50 -4.38
C CYS A 227 -22.03 -12.34 -3.37
N ILE A 228 -21.19 -11.34 -3.58
CA ILE A 228 -21.13 -10.14 -2.73
C ILE A 228 -22.40 -9.32 -2.90
N GLN A 229 -22.80 -9.06 -4.15
CA GLN A 229 -24.02 -8.30 -4.47
C GLN A 229 -25.28 -8.88 -3.82
N LYS A 230 -25.44 -10.21 -3.82
CA LYS A 230 -26.58 -10.87 -3.16
C LYS A 230 -26.60 -10.69 -1.65
N VAL A 231 -25.44 -10.79 -0.99
CA VAL A 231 -25.33 -10.61 0.47
C VAL A 231 -25.62 -9.16 0.86
N ILE A 232 -25.15 -8.22 0.06
CA ILE A 232 -25.33 -6.79 0.29
C ILE A 232 -26.75 -6.33 -0.12
N GLY A 233 -27.42 -7.04 -1.03
CA GLY A 233 -28.75 -6.68 -1.52
C GLY A 233 -28.71 -5.51 -2.51
N GLU A 234 -27.61 -5.36 -3.25
CA GLU A 234 -27.38 -4.27 -4.20
C GLU A 234 -26.59 -4.80 -5.42
N THR A 235 -26.82 -4.20 -6.58
CA THR A 235 -26.21 -4.62 -7.86
C THR A 235 -25.28 -3.57 -8.45
N ASP A 236 -25.45 -2.30 -8.08
CA ASP A 236 -24.51 -1.25 -8.44
C ASP A 236 -23.22 -1.39 -7.61
N PRO A 237 -22.05 -1.59 -8.24
CA PRO A 237 -20.81 -1.89 -7.52
C PRO A 237 -20.31 -0.73 -6.65
N VAL A 238 -20.65 0.52 -6.97
CA VAL A 238 -20.31 1.69 -6.16
C VAL A 238 -21.16 1.72 -4.90
N LYS A 239 -22.46 1.41 -5.00
CA LYS A 239 -23.33 1.28 -3.83
C LYS A 239 -22.94 0.08 -2.97
N VAL A 240 -22.51 -1.04 -3.57
CA VAL A 240 -21.93 -2.19 -2.84
C VAL A 240 -20.67 -1.77 -2.08
N MET A 241 -19.74 -1.05 -2.73
CA MET A 241 -18.55 -0.49 -2.09
C MET A 241 -18.91 0.38 -0.88
N LYS A 242 -19.89 1.29 -1.04
CA LYS A 242 -20.38 2.14 0.06
C LYS A 242 -20.90 1.31 1.23
N GLN A 243 -21.79 0.37 0.99
CA GLN A 243 -22.40 -0.44 2.05
C GLN A 243 -21.36 -1.31 2.76
N LEU A 244 -20.47 -1.99 2.03
CA LEU A 244 -19.36 -2.74 2.62
C LEU A 244 -18.49 -1.86 3.53
N ARG A 245 -18.19 -0.63 3.08
CA ARG A 245 -17.37 0.30 3.84
C ARG A 245 -18.04 0.71 5.14
N GLU A 246 -19.33 1.04 5.08
CA GLU A 246 -20.15 1.38 6.25
C GLU A 246 -20.28 0.21 7.23
N MET A 247 -20.49 -1.01 6.73
CA MET A 247 -20.52 -2.22 7.55
C MET A 247 -19.18 -2.41 8.27
N LYS A 248 -18.05 -2.32 7.57
CA LYS A 248 -16.71 -2.47 8.18
C LYS A 248 -16.37 -1.35 9.16
N ASN A 249 -16.95 -0.17 9.00
CA ASN A 249 -16.75 0.94 9.95
C ASN A 249 -17.46 0.70 11.29
N ARG A 250 -18.51 -0.14 11.31
CA ARG A 250 -19.30 -0.50 12.51
C ARG A 250 -18.96 -1.87 13.11
N PHE A 251 -18.05 -2.61 12.48
CA PHE A 251 -17.61 -3.94 12.90
C PHE A 251 -16.39 -3.87 13.82
#